data_AF-A0A0D3AGE9-F1
#
_entry.id   AF-A0A0D3AGE9-F1
#
_cell.length_a   1.000
_cell.length_b   1.000
_cell.length_c   1.000
_cell.angle_alpha   90.00
_cell.angle_beta   90.00
_cell.angle_gamma   90.00
#
_symmetry.space_group_name_H-M   'P 1'
#
loop_
_entity.id
_entity.type
_entity.pdbx_description
1 polymer ?
#
loop_
_entity_poly.entity_id
_entity_poly.type
_entity_poly.pdbx_seq_one_letter_code
_entity_poly.pdbx_strand_id
1 'polypeptide(L)' 'MDYEGHGRSKGARCYIKKFSDIVNDCYDYYTSISAQEKYRGKGRFLYGESMGGAVALLLHKKDPSFWNGALLVA' A
#
# COMPACT_ATOMS: atom_id res chain seq x y z
N MET A 1 1.86 -6.82 -3.30
CA MET A 1 1.96 -7.77 -2.18
C MET A 1 0.55 -8.23 -1.84
N ASP A 2 0.38 -9.47 -1.37
CA ASP A 2 -0.92 -9.90 -0.85
C ASP A 2 -1.05 -9.45 0.61
N TYR A 3 -2.22 -8.96 1.01
CA TYR A 3 -2.45 -8.54 2.40
C TYR A 3 -2.46 -9.73 3.37
N GLU A 4 -2.26 -9.48 4.66
CA GLU A 4 -2.46 -10.51 5.69
C GLU A 4 -3.84 -11.19 5.52
N GLY A 5 -3.85 -12.52 5.61
CA GLY A 5 -5.07 -13.31 5.41
C GLY A 5 -5.59 -13.38 3.97
N HIS A 6 -4.88 -12.82 2.99
CA HIS A 6 -5.29 -12.79 1.58
C HIS A 6 -4.24 -13.44 0.67
N GLY A 7 -4.69 -13.98 -0.47
CA GLY A 7 -3.82 -14.55 -1.49
C GLY A 7 -2.88 -15.63 -0.96
N ARG A 8 -1.57 -15.42 -1.15
CA ARG A 8 -0.49 -16.30 -0.69
C ARG A 8 0.16 -15.83 0.62
N SER A 9 -0.28 -14.70 1.16
CA SER A 9 0.21 -14.21 2.45
C SER A 9 -0.34 -15.04 3.62
N LYS A 10 0.40 -15.08 4.71
CA LYS A 10 0.01 -15.80 5.93
C LYS A 10 -1.16 -15.10 6.64
N GLY A 11 -1.81 -15.80 7.56
CA GLY A 11 -2.93 -15.30 8.36
C GLY A 11 -4.19 -16.15 8.19
N ALA A 12 -5.17 -15.94 9.06
CA ALA A 12 -6.49 -16.55 8.87
C ALA A 12 -7.17 -15.93 7.65
N ARG A 13 -7.84 -16.73 6.82
CA ARG A 13 -8.38 -16.25 5.55
C ARG A 13 -9.39 -15.13 5.75
N CYS A 14 -9.21 -14.06 4.99
CA CYS A 14 -10.02 -12.84 5.03
C CYS A 14 -10.10 -12.19 6.42
N TYR A 15 -9.13 -12.46 7.29
CA TYR A 15 -9.06 -11.87 8.63
C TYR A 15 -7.90 -10.87 8.71
N ILE A 16 -8.26 -9.64 9.05
CA ILE A 16 -7.35 -8.52 9.25
C ILE A 16 -7.47 -8.13 10.71
N LYS A 17 -6.38 -8.23 11.47
CA LYS A 17 -6.44 -7.96 12.92
C LYS A 17 -6.55 -6.47 13.18
N LYS A 18 -5.74 -5.68 12.47
CA LYS A 18 -5.79 -4.22 12.48
C LYS A 18 -5.51 -3.70 11.10
N PHE A 19 -6.37 -2.82 10.60
CA PHE A 19 -6.22 -2.25 9.26
C PHE A 19 -4.91 -1.44 9.11
N SER A 20 -4.42 -0.84 10.20
CA SER A 20 -3.13 -0.15 10.24
C SER A 20 -1.95 -1.04 9.85
N ASP A 21 -2.04 -2.34 10.14
CA ASP A 21 -0.93 -3.26 9.92
C ASP A 21 -0.74 -3.46 8.40
N ILE A 22 -1.83 -3.59 7.64
CA ILE A 22 -1.79 -3.60 6.16
C ILE A 22 -1.20 -2.31 5.61
N VAL A 23 -1.63 -1.15 6.12
CA VAL A 23 -1.13 0.15 5.65
C VAL A 23 0.36 0.29 5.94
N ASN A 24 0.82 -0.19 7.09
CA ASN A 24 2.24 -0.17 7.46
C ASN A 24 3.07 -1.11 6.58
N ASP A 25 2.62 -2.34 6.39
CA ASP A 25 3.28 -3.33 5.52
C ASP A 25 3.44 -2.79 4.09
N CYS A 26 2.38 -2.19 3.53
CA CYS A 26 2.45 -1.56 2.22
C CYS A 26 3.43 -0.37 2.21
N TYR A 27 3.37 0.50 3.22
CA TYR A 27 4.25 1.66 3.29
C TYR A 27 5.72 1.24 3.32
N ASP A 28 6.08 0.32 4.22
CA ASP A 28 7.46 -0.13 4.41
C ASP A 28 7.97 -0.84 3.16
N TYR A 29 7.15 -1.71 2.56
CA TYR A 29 7.51 -2.39 1.32
C TYR A 29 7.73 -1.40 0.17
N TYR A 30 6.76 -0.54 -0.16
CA TYR A 30 6.85 0.32 -1.35
C TYR A 30 7.85 1.48 -1.19
N THR A 31 8.06 1.97 0.02
CA THR A 31 9.13 2.95 0.29
C THR A 31 10.51 2.31 0.15
N SER A 32 10.70 1.07 0.62
CA SER A 32 11.96 0.33 0.41
C SER A 32 12.27 0.10 -1.07
N ILE A 33 11.25 -0.16 -1.91
CA ILE A 33 11.42 -0.25 -3.36
C ILE A 33 11.80 1.11 -3.94
N SER A 34 11.09 2.17 -3.55
CA SER A 34 11.33 3.53 -4.06
C SER A 34 12.73 4.07 -3.70
N ALA A 35 13.32 3.59 -2.61
CA ALA A 35 14.67 3.95 -2.19
C ALA A 35 15.79 3.33 -3.05
N GLN A 36 15.49 2.31 -3.87
CA GLN A 36 16.48 1.69 -4.75
C GLN A 36 16.89 2.66 -5.86
N GLU A 37 18.18 2.67 -6.21
CA GLU A 37 18.77 3.62 -7.17
C GLU A 37 18.02 3.67 -8.51
N LYS A 38 17.59 2.52 -9.04
CA LYS A 38 16.83 2.40 -10.29
C LYS A 38 15.45 3.09 -10.29
N TYR A 39 14.92 3.45 -9.12
CA TYR A 39 13.64 4.14 -8.96
C TYR A 39 13.79 5.57 -8.43
N ARG A 40 15.02 6.03 -8.18
CA ARG A 40 15.27 7.38 -7.66
C ARG A 40 14.71 8.44 -8.62
N GLY A 41 13.94 9.38 -8.07
CA GLY A 41 13.33 10.48 -8.82
C GLY A 41 12.15 10.09 -9.71
N LYS A 42 11.71 8.82 -9.72
CA LYS A 42 10.50 8.42 -10.46
C LYS A 42 9.24 8.79 -9.69
N GLY A 43 8.17 9.04 -10.44
CA GLY A 43 6.85 9.27 -9.88
C GLY A 43 6.32 8.05 -9.13
N ARG A 44 5.63 8.30 -8.01
CA ARG A 44 5.05 7.29 -7.12
C ARG A 44 3.54 7.44 -7.14
N PHE A 45 2.86 6.53 -7.82
CA PHE A 45 1.39 6.54 -7.94
C PHE A 45 0.80 5.34 -7.22
N LEU A 46 -0.31 5.56 -6.54
CA LEU A 46 -1.09 4.53 -5.88
C LEU A 46 -2.24 4.09 -6.79
N TYR A 47 -2.54 2.80 -6.78
CA TYR A 47 -3.73 2.24 -7.42
C TYR A 47 -4.44 1.38 -6.39
N GLY A 48 -5.74 1.61 -6.20
CA GLY A 48 -6.55 0.86 -5.25
C GLY A 48 -7.95 0.61 -5.80
N GLU A 49 -8.39 -0.65 -5.73
CA GLU A 49 -9.75 -1.08 -6.05
C GLU A 49 -10.44 -1.54 -4.76
N SER A 50 -11.73 -1.23 -4.61
CA SER A 50 -12.56 -1.63 -3.47
C SER A 50 -11.85 -1.35 -2.12
N MET A 51 -11.64 -2.36 -1.27
CA MET A 51 -10.89 -2.23 0.00
C MET A 51 -9.47 -1.67 -0.21
N GLY A 52 -8.81 -2.04 -1.31
CA GLY A 52 -7.49 -1.51 -1.68
C GLY A 52 -7.49 0.00 -1.92
N GLY A 53 -8.63 0.59 -2.32
CA GLY A 53 -8.81 2.04 -2.40
C GLY A 53 -8.68 2.72 -1.04
N ALA A 54 -9.25 2.12 0.01
CA ALA A 54 -9.09 2.61 1.38
C ALA A 54 -7.63 2.50 1.87
N VAL A 55 -6.94 1.41 1.51
CA VAL A 55 -5.49 1.27 1.79
C VAL A 55 -4.70 2.37 1.08
N ALA A 56 -4.97 2.63 -0.20
CA ALA A 56 -4.31 3.70 -0.97
C ALA A 56 -4.52 5.09 -0.35
N LEU A 57 -5.75 5.41 0.06
CA LEU A 57 -6.05 6.68 0.73
C LEU A 57 -5.30 6.82 2.07
N LEU A 58 -5.22 5.74 2.85
CA LEU A 58 -4.53 5.77 4.15
C LEU A 58 -3.00 5.81 3.99
N LEU A 59 -2.44 5.18 2.96
CA LEU A 59 -1.03 5.33 2.59
C LEU A 59 -0.71 6.78 2.21
N HIS A 60 -1.55 7.40 1.38
CA HIS A 60 -1.39 8.80 1.03
C HIS A 60 -1.48 9.70 2.25
N LYS A 61 -2.44 9.46 3.15
CA LYS A 61 -2.58 10.24 4.39
C LYS A 61 -1.39 10.10 5.33
N LYS A 62 -0.71 8.94 5.34
CA LYS A 62 0.45 8.66 6.19
C LYS A 62 1.67 9.51 5.81
N ASP A 63 1.91 9.73 4.52
CA ASP A 63 2.93 10.66 4.02
C ASP A 63 2.41 11.40 2.78
N PRO A 64 1.72 12.54 2.97
CA PRO A 64 1.07 13.27 1.88
C PRO A 64 2.03 13.83 0.82
N SER A 65 3.32 13.98 1.15
CA SER A 65 4.34 14.53 0.25
C SER A 65 5.06 13.46 -0.57
N PHE A 66 4.99 12.20 -0.13
CA PHE A 66 5.69 11.10 -0.76
C PHE A 66 4.98 10.59 -2.00
N TRP A 67 3.65 10.61 -2.04
CA TRP A 67 2.90 10.09 -3.18
C TRP A 67 2.55 11.20 -4.17
N ASN A 68 2.66 10.93 -5.47
CA ASN A 68 2.39 11.90 -6.53
C ASN A 68 0.93 11.89 -7.00
N GLY A 69 0.18 10.83 -6.70
CA GLY A 69 -1.23 10.71 -7.05
C GLY A 69 -1.78 9.31 -6.77
N ALA A 70 -3.10 9.17 -6.93
CA ALA A 70 -3.79 7.90 -6.74
C ALA A 70 -4.88 7.70 -7.80
N LEU A 71 -5.06 6.45 -8.25
CA LEU A 71 -6.20 5.98 -9.02
C LEU A 71 -7.07 5.09 -8.12
N LEU A 72 -8.35 5.45 -8.00
CA LEU A 72 -9.31 4.73 -7.17
C LEU A 72 -10.40 4.16 -8.07
N VAL A 73 -10.61 2.85 -7.99
CA VAL A 73 -11.61 2.12 -8.78
C VAL A 73 -12.62 1.46 -7.84
N ALA A 74 -13.88 1.47 -8.24
CA ALA A 74 -15.00 0.90 -7.51
C ALA A 74 -15.33 -0.51 -8.00
#